data_AF-A0A1I0WKM5-F1
#
_entry.id   AF-A0A1I0WKM5-F1
#
_cell.length_a   1.000
_cell.length_b   1.000
_cell.length_c   1.000
_cell.angle_alpha   90.00
_cell.angle_beta   90.00
_cell.angle_gamma   90.00
#
_symmetry.space_group_name_H-M   'P 1'
#
loop_
_entity.id
_entity.type
_entity.pdbx_description
1 polymer ?
#
loop_
_entity_poly.entity_id
_entity_poly.type
_entity_poly.pdbx_seq_one_letter_code
_entity_poly.pdbx_strand_id
1 'polypeptide(L)'
;MNKKLTLSLNEKVIKKAKLYAENTGNSLSGLVEDYFEKITSSYARHTISERLQAIAGKIELPPNFEDEEELRKAMEEKHLK
;
A
#
# COMPACT_ATOMS: atom_id res chain seq x y z
N MET A 1 -11.13 -1.01 -18.08
CA MET A 1 -11.27 -1.84 -19.31
C MET A 1 -10.48 -3.11 -19.08
N ASN A 2 -11.13 -4.27 -19.08
CA ASN A 2 -10.49 -5.51 -18.63
C ASN A 2 -9.67 -6.11 -19.77
N LYS A 3 -8.40 -6.42 -19.51
CA LYS A 3 -7.48 -7.05 -20.47
C LYS A 3 -7.13 -8.46 -19.98
N LYS A 4 -6.96 -9.39 -20.91
CA LYS A 4 -6.55 -10.75 -20.59
C LYS A 4 -5.03 -10.80 -20.42
N LEU A 5 -4.58 -11.32 -19.28
CA LEU A 5 -3.18 -11.59 -19.00
C LEU A 5 -2.98 -13.11 -18.95
N THR A 6 -2.05 -13.63 -19.76
CA THR A 6 -1.70 -15.05 -19.76
C THR A 6 -0.36 -15.23 -19.06
N LEU A 7 -0.33 -16.02 -17.99
CA LEU A 7 0.87 -16.29 -17.18
C LEU A 7 1.25 -17.76 -17.29
N SER A 8 2.54 -18.03 -17.53
CA SER A 8 3.09 -19.38 -17.44
C SER A 8 3.48 -19.67 -16.00
N LEU A 9 2.78 -20.61 -15.35
CA LEU A 9 2.97 -20.98 -13.95
C LEU A 9 3.08 -22.49 -13.83
N ASN A 10 3.68 -22.95 -12.72
CA ASN A 10 3.73 -24.38 -12.41
C ASN A 10 2.32 -24.93 -12.13
N GLU A 11 2.00 -26.09 -12.70
CA GLU A 11 0.70 -26.76 -12.54
C GLU A 11 0.30 -26.95 -11.06
N LYS A 12 1.27 -27.27 -10.19
CA LYS A 12 1.02 -27.42 -8.74
C LYS A 12 0.55 -26.12 -8.10
N VAL A 13 1.05 -24.98 -8.57
CA VAL A 13 0.65 -23.66 -8.08
C VAL A 13 -0.76 -23.32 -8.57
N ILE A 14 -1.07 -23.62 -9.84
CA ILE A 14 -2.42 -23.41 -10.40
C ILE A 14 -3.47 -24.21 -9.60
N LYS A 15 -3.18 -25.48 -9.29
CA LYS A 15 -4.08 -26.33 -8.48
C LYS A 15 -4.35 -25.75 -7.09
N LYS A 16 -3.30 -25.31 -6.39
CA LYS A 16 -3.44 -24.69 -5.06
C LYS A 16 -4.25 -23.39 -5.12
N ALA A 17 -3.99 -22.54 -6.11
CA ALA A 17 -4.68 -21.27 -6.27
C ALA A 17 -6.18 -21.47 -6.58
N LYS A 18 -6.52 -22.45 -7.43
CA LYS A 18 -7.93 -22.81 -7.69
C LYS A 18 -8.65 -23.29 -6.43
N LEU A 19 -8.04 -24.20 -5.68
CA LEU A 19 -8.63 -24.69 -4.43
C LEU A 19 -8.85 -23.57 -3.41
N TYR A 20 -7.90 -22.65 -3.31
CA TYR A 20 -8.03 -21.48 -2.43
C TYR A 20 -9.18 -20.56 -2.88
N ALA A 21 -9.30 -20.29 -4.17
CA ALA A 21 -10.35 -19.46 -4.74
C ALA A 21 -11.75 -20.06 -4.49
N GLU A 22 -11.90 -21.38 -4.71
CA GLU A 22 -13.14 -22.12 -4.42
C GLU A 22 -13.53 -22.01 -2.94
N ASN A 23 -12.58 -22.24 -2.03
CA ASN A 23 -12.83 -22.18 -0.59
C ASN A 23 -13.17 -20.77 -0.07
N THR A 24 -12.68 -19.72 -0.75
CA THR A 24 -12.91 -18.33 -0.36
C THR A 24 -14.11 -17.70 -1.08
N GLY A 25 -14.79 -18.43 -1.97
CA GLY A 25 -15.89 -17.92 -2.78
C GLY A 25 -15.46 -16.88 -3.83
N ASN A 26 -14.16 -16.81 -4.12
CA ASN A 26 -13.58 -15.86 -5.06
C ASN A 26 -13.23 -16.52 -6.40
N SER A 27 -13.13 -15.72 -7.45
CA SER A 27 -12.62 -16.21 -8.74
C SER A 27 -11.09 -16.17 -8.73
N LEU A 28 -10.45 -17.09 -9.47
CA LEU A 28 -8.98 -17.08 -9.63
C LEU A 28 -8.48 -15.77 -10.24
N SER A 29 -9.24 -15.19 -11.17
CA SER A 29 -8.92 -13.90 -11.78
C SER A 29 -9.01 -12.75 -10.77
N GLY A 30 -10.05 -12.72 -9.93
CA GLY A 30 -10.20 -11.72 -8.87
C GLY A 30 -9.08 -11.81 -7.84
N LEU A 31 -8.68 -13.02 -7.44
CA LEU A 31 -7.56 -13.23 -6.53
C LEU A 31 -6.25 -12.61 -7.06
N VAL A 32 -6.00 -12.75 -8.36
CA VAL A 32 -4.79 -12.23 -9.02
C VAL A 32 -4.88 -10.71 -9.19
N GLU A 33 -6.06 -10.19 -9.52
CA GLU A 33 -6.33 -8.76 -9.65
C GLU A 33 -6.13 -8.03 -8.31
N ASP A 34 -6.76 -8.52 -7.23
CA ASP A 34 -6.61 -7.99 -5.87
C ASP A 34 -5.14 -8.03 -5.41
N TYR A 35 -4.42 -9.11 -5.72
CA TYR A 35 -3.01 -9.22 -5.38
C TYR A 35 -2.18 -8.17 -6.12
N PHE A 36 -2.41 -8.01 -7.43
CA PHE A 36 -1.74 -6.98 -8.23
C PHE A 36 -2.05 -5.57 -7.74
N GLU A 37 -3.31 -5.27 -7.41
CA GLU A 37 -3.69 -3.99 -6.79
C GLU A 37 -2.94 -3.78 -5.49
N LYS A 38 -2.88 -4.79 -4.60
CA LYS A 38 -2.21 -4.67 -3.31
C LYS A 38 -0.71 -4.38 -3.45
N ILE A 39 -0.01 -5.06 -4.36
CA ILE A 39 1.44 -4.85 -4.55
C ILE A 39 1.74 -3.54 -5.30
N THR A 40 0.88 -3.17 -6.26
CA THR A 40 1.07 -1.93 -7.05
C THR A 40 0.58 -0.70 -6.30
N SER A 41 -0.30 -0.83 -5.31
CA SER A 41 -0.74 0.30 -4.47
C SER A 41 0.41 0.92 -3.68
N SER A 42 1.45 0.15 -3.32
CA SER A 42 2.67 0.73 -2.73
C SER A 42 3.64 1.30 -3.78
N TYR A 43 3.54 0.83 -5.03
CA TYR A 43 4.40 1.24 -6.14
C TYR A 43 3.83 2.41 -6.95
N ALA A 44 2.53 2.67 -6.82
CA ALA A 44 1.94 3.96 -7.09
C ALA A 44 2.60 4.93 -6.13
N ARG A 45 3.76 5.44 -6.54
CA ARG A 45 4.48 6.59 -5.98
C ARG A 45 3.47 7.41 -5.20
N HIS A 46 3.70 7.57 -3.90
CA HIS A 46 3.09 8.59 -3.06
C HIS A 46 2.81 9.82 -3.92
N THR A 47 1.64 9.86 -4.54
CA THR A 47 1.22 10.97 -5.35
C THR A 47 0.58 11.80 -4.29
N ILE A 48 1.45 12.49 -3.56
CA ILE A 48 1.06 13.57 -2.68
C ILE A 48 0.06 14.37 -3.53
N SER A 49 -1.21 14.40 -3.10
CA SER A 49 -2.26 15.11 -3.82
C SER A 49 -1.74 16.48 -4.23
N GLU A 50 -2.05 17.01 -5.42
CA GLU A 50 -1.54 18.33 -5.87
C GLU A 50 -1.73 19.43 -4.79
N ARG A 51 -2.82 19.33 -3.99
CA ARG A 51 -3.05 20.17 -2.82
C ARG A 51 -2.02 19.98 -1.71
N LEU A 52 -1.69 18.73 -1.38
CA LEU A 52 -0.65 18.40 -0.40
C LEU A 52 0.74 18.73 -0.95
N GLN A 53 0.97 18.68 -2.26
CA GLN A 53 2.25 19.04 -2.88
C GLN A 53 2.49 20.55 -2.82
N ALA A 54 1.43 21.36 -2.92
CA ALA A 54 1.49 22.80 -2.69
C ALA A 54 1.77 23.18 -1.21
N ILE A 55 1.53 22.25 -0.28
CA ILE A 55 1.78 22.41 1.16
C ILE A 55 3.15 21.84 1.54
N ALA A 56 3.53 20.70 0.95
CA ALA A 56 4.79 20.01 1.17
C ALA A 56 5.95 20.83 0.60
N GLY A 57 6.75 21.43 1.49
CA GLY A 57 7.86 22.33 1.14
C GLY A 57 7.64 23.78 1.56
N LYS A 58 6.44 24.15 2.05
CA LYS A 58 6.19 25.48 2.65
C LYS A 58 6.49 25.53 4.15
N ILE A 59 6.73 24.37 4.76
CA ILE A 59 7.13 24.22 6.16
C ILE A 59 8.65 24.10 6.16
N GLU A 60 9.32 25.18 6.55
CA GLU A 60 10.76 25.17 6.81
C GLU A 60 10.96 24.58 8.21
N LEU A 61 11.51 23.37 8.27
CA LEU A 61 11.93 22.77 9.53
C LEU A 61 13.23 23.44 9.98
N PRO A 62 13.40 23.74 11.28
CA PRO A 62 14.65 24.27 11.78
C PRO A 62 15.79 23.27 11.49
N PRO A 63 17.03 23.75 11.25
CA PRO A 63 18.16 22.90 10.85
C PRO A 63 18.56 21.84 11.89
N ASN A 64 18.02 21.92 13.11
CA ASN A 64 18.26 20.98 14.20
C ASN A 64 16.97 20.28 14.66
N PHE A 65 16.05 20.05 13.73
CA PHE A 65 14.80 19.34 13.99
C PHE A 65 15.08 17.84 14.13
N GLU A 66 14.92 17.30 15.34
CA GLU A 66 15.03 15.87 15.61
C GLU A 66 13.63 15.26 15.61
N ASP A 67 13.27 14.62 14.49
CA ASP A 67 11.94 14.03 14.24
C ASP A 67 11.48 13.10 15.38
N GLU A 68 12.39 12.29 15.94
CA GLU A 68 12.07 11.29 16.95
C GLU A 68 11.73 11.90 18.32
N GLU A 69 12.47 12.93 18.73
CA GLU A 69 12.28 13.61 20.02
C GLU A 69 10.98 14.41 20.05
N GLU A 70 10.66 15.11 18.96
CA GLU A 70 9.39 15.83 18.83
C GLU A 70 8.19 14.88 18.78
N LEU A 71 8.31 13.76 18.07
CA LEU A 71 7.25 12.75 18.03
C LEU A 71 7.00 12.15 19.41
N ARG A 72 8.06 11.84 20.16
CA ARG A 72 7.95 11.32 21.53
C ARG A 72 7.24 12.34 22.43
N LYS A 73 7.66 13.60 22.39
CA LYS A 73 7.05 14.67 23.17
C LYS A 73 5.58 14.90 22.83
N ALA A 74 5.22 14.89 21.54
CA ALA A 74 3.83 15.03 21.11
C ALA A 74 2.95 13.85 21.56
N MET A 75 3.48 12.62 21.54
CA MET A 75 2.78 11.45 22.06
C MET A 75 2.62 11.52 23.58
N GLU A 76 3.66 11.96 24.30
CA GLU A 76 3.59 12.19 25.75
C GLU A 76 2.54 13.26 26.08
N GLU A 77 2.55 14.42 25.41
CA GLU A 77 1.55 15.48 25.67
C GLU A 77 0.11 15.04 25.35
N LYS A 78 -0.08 14.18 24.35
CA LYS A 78 -1.39 13.68 23.94
C LYS A 78 -1.94 12.61 24.87
N HIS A 79 -1.08 11.76 25.43
CA HIS A 79 -1.47 10.57 26.19
C HIS A 79 -1.22 10.67 27.70
N LEU A 80 -0.45 11.67 28.15
CA LEU A 80 -0.09 11.88 29.54
C LEU A 80 -0.79 13.10 30.18
N LYS A 81 -1.86 13.59 29.54
CA LYS A 81 -2.75 14.63 30.08
C LYS A 81 -4.13 14.08 30.42
#